data_AF-A0A1H0A3U4-F1
#
_entry.id   AF-A0A1H0A3U4-F1
#
_cell.length_a   1.000
_cell.length_b   1.000
_cell.length_c   1.000
_cell.angle_alpha   90.00
_cell.angle_beta   90.00
_cell.angle_gamma   90.00
#
_symmetry.space_group_name_H-M   'P 1'
#
loop_
_entity.id
_entity.type
_entity.pdbx_description
1 polymer ?
#
loop_
_entity_poly.entity_id
_entity_poly.type
_entity_poly.pdbx_seq_one_letter_code
_entity_poly.pdbx_strand_id
1 'polypeptide(L)'
;MNDSESWQWIKAILFALVLAFIVRSFIFTPVIVEGESMLPTLGDHDRMIVNKLGYLLDEPERFDIIVFHAEEGKDYIKRVIGLPGDKISYKNDILYVNGMPLEEEFLTEFKADAPFLPLTGSFELGDVLSADTVPSDHLFVLGDNRRYSKDSRHIGLVPYEEVVGTAKIVFWPVERLKLVN
;
A
#
# COMPACT_ATOMS: atom_id res chain seq x y z
N MET A 1 29.66 -29.08 -30.68
CA MET A 1 28.92 -28.91 -29.41
C MET A 1 28.29 -30.26 -29.11
N ASN A 2 28.49 -30.79 -27.91
CA ASN A 2 28.05 -32.13 -27.54
C ASN A 2 26.50 -32.14 -27.47
N ASP A 3 25.82 -33.02 -28.20
CA ASP A 3 24.34 -33.02 -28.29
C ASP A 3 23.66 -33.15 -26.91
N SER A 4 24.35 -33.76 -25.94
CA SER A 4 23.91 -33.88 -24.54
C SER A 4 23.99 -32.58 -23.75
N GLU A 5 24.98 -31.72 -24.02
CA GLU A 5 25.14 -30.43 -23.34
C GLU A 5 24.07 -29.44 -23.83
N SER A 6 23.87 -29.34 -25.15
CA SER A 6 22.85 -28.45 -25.71
C SER A 6 21.44 -28.81 -25.21
N TRP A 7 21.14 -30.10 -25.04
CA TRP A 7 19.86 -30.56 -24.51
C TRP A 7 19.64 -30.19 -23.03
N GLN A 8 20.70 -30.20 -22.21
CA GLN A 8 20.64 -29.77 -20.81
C GLN A 8 20.37 -28.27 -20.69
N TRP A 9 21.07 -27.46 -21.49
CA TRP A 9 20.85 -26.01 -21.54
C TRP A 9 19.43 -25.66 -21.98
N ILE A 10 18.89 -26.36 -22.98
CA ILE A 10 17.49 -26.18 -23.42
C ILE A 10 16.51 -26.45 -22.27
N LYS A 11 16.67 -27.55 -21.53
CA LYS A 11 15.81 -27.85 -20.37
C LYS A 11 15.92 -26.81 -19.27
N ALA A 12 17.14 -26.36 -18.97
CA ALA A 12 17.39 -25.33 -17.95
C ALA A 12 16.73 -24.01 -18.33
N ILE A 13 16.86 -23.57 -19.59
CA ILE A 13 16.22 -22.36 -20.09
C ILE A 13 14.69 -22.50 -20.06
N LEU A 14 14.15 -23.63 -20.52
CA LEU A 14 12.71 -23.87 -20.48
C LEU A 14 12.18 -23.83 -19.05
N PHE A 15 12.87 -24.49 -18.11
CA PHE A 15 12.52 -24.46 -16.70
C PHE A 15 12.56 -23.04 -16.13
N ALA A 16 13.60 -22.26 -16.44
CA ALA A 16 13.72 -20.87 -16.02
C ALA A 16 12.60 -19.99 -16.59
N LEU A 17 12.20 -20.19 -17.85
CA LEU A 17 11.10 -19.46 -18.48
C LEU A 17 9.75 -19.79 -17.84
N VAL A 18 9.48 -21.08 -17.58
CA VAL A 18 8.26 -21.51 -16.89
C VAL A 18 8.21 -20.96 -15.47
N LEU A 19 9.33 -21.03 -14.74
CA LEU A 19 9.43 -20.47 -13.40
C LEU A 19 9.22 -18.96 -13.41
N ALA A 20 9.88 -18.23 -14.32
CA ALA A 20 9.69 -16.79 -14.48
C ALA A 20 8.25 -16.42 -14.83
N PHE A 21 7.58 -17.22 -15.67
CA PHE A 21 6.16 -17.04 -15.98
C PHE A 21 5.29 -17.21 -14.74
N ILE A 22 5.48 -18.28 -13.95
CA ILE A 22 4.73 -18.51 -12.71
C ILE A 22 4.95 -17.36 -11.71
N VAL A 23 6.20 -16.97 -11.49
CA VAL A 23 6.55 -15.87 -10.57
C VAL A 23 5.89 -14.57 -11.01
N ARG A 24 5.93 -14.24 -12.31
CA ARG A 24 5.31 -13.02 -12.85
C ARG A 24 3.78 -13.07 -12.85
N SER A 25 3.19 -14.24 -13.09
CA SER A 25 1.73 -14.38 -13.14
C SER A 25 1.09 -14.36 -11.75
N PHE A 26 1.75 -14.92 -10.73
CA PHE A 26 1.13 -15.18 -9.44
C PHE A 26 1.75 -14.44 -8.26
N ILE A 27 3.01 -14.01 -8.34
CA ILE A 27 3.73 -13.48 -7.18
C ILE A 27 3.87 -11.96 -7.25
N PHE A 28 4.41 -11.46 -8.37
CA PHE A 28 4.74 -10.05 -8.52
C PHE A 28 4.00 -9.45 -9.71
N THR A 29 3.19 -8.42 -9.45
CA THR A 29 2.56 -7.64 -10.52
C THR A 29 3.12 -6.22 -10.54
N PRO A 30 3.52 -5.68 -11.71
CA PRO A 30 3.80 -4.27 -11.83
C PRO A 30 2.48 -3.48 -11.78
N VAL A 31 2.44 -2.39 -11.02
CA VAL A 31 1.33 -1.44 -10.97
C VAL A 31 1.84 -0.04 -11.28
N ILE A 32 1.02 0.76 -11.96
CA ILE A 32 1.30 2.17 -12.24
C ILE A 32 0.46 3.00 -11.27
N VAL A 33 1.10 3.96 -10.61
CA VAL A 33 0.43 4.92 -9.73
C VAL A 33 -0.30 5.94 -10.60
N GLU A 34 -1.60 6.12 -10.34
CA GLU A 34 -2.42 7.13 -11.01
C GLU A 34 -2.91 8.16 -9.98
N GLY A 35 -2.59 9.44 -10.22
CA GLY A 35 -3.02 10.57 -9.40
C GLY A 35 -2.09 10.89 -8.23
N GLU A 36 -2.55 11.80 -7.38
CA GLU A 36 -1.69 12.52 -6.42
C GLU A 36 -1.92 12.13 -4.95
N SER A 37 -2.81 11.16 -4.70
CA SER A 37 -3.27 10.82 -3.33
C SER A 37 -2.17 10.30 -2.40
N MET A 38 -1.05 9.85 -2.95
CA MET A 38 0.09 9.28 -2.23
C MET A 38 1.34 10.18 -2.29
N LEU A 39 1.24 11.41 -2.81
CA LEU A 39 2.34 12.37 -2.74
C LEU A 39 2.68 12.71 -1.27
N PRO A 40 3.97 12.97 -0.96
CA PRO A 40 5.14 12.89 -1.85
C PRO A 40 5.71 11.46 -1.99
N THR A 41 5.22 10.51 -1.19
CA THR A 41 5.72 9.12 -1.16
C THR A 41 5.70 8.47 -2.52
N LEU A 42 4.57 8.54 -3.22
CA LEU A 42 4.38 8.05 -4.58
C LEU A 42 3.91 9.19 -5.45
N GLY A 43 4.59 9.39 -6.58
CA GLY A 43 4.20 10.37 -7.57
C GLY A 43 3.48 9.71 -8.73
N ASP A 44 2.75 10.53 -9.45
CA ASP A 44 1.99 10.12 -10.63
C ASP A 44 2.91 9.42 -11.64
N HIS A 45 2.43 8.32 -12.23
CA HIS A 45 3.15 7.43 -13.15
C HIS A 45 4.34 6.65 -12.58
N ASP A 46 4.57 6.66 -11.26
CA ASP A 46 5.50 5.72 -10.62
C ASP A 46 5.09 4.29 -10.93
N ARG A 47 6.07 3.40 -11.16
CA ARG A 47 5.83 1.97 -11.29
C ARG A 47 6.33 1.24 -10.07
N MET A 48 5.44 0.45 -9.51
CA MET A 48 5.67 -0.32 -8.29
C MET A 48 5.61 -1.81 -8.58
N ILE A 49 6.33 -2.58 -7.77
CA ILE A 49 6.14 -4.04 -7.73
C ILE A 49 5.26 -4.36 -6.53
N VAL A 50 4.10 -4.95 -6.80
CA VAL A 50 3.18 -5.44 -5.78
C VAL A 50 3.41 -6.92 -5.57
N ASN A 51 3.62 -7.30 -4.30
CA ASN A 51 3.70 -8.67 -3.87
C ASN A 51 2.29 -9.19 -3.51
N LYS A 52 1.79 -10.14 -4.31
CA LYS A 52 0.51 -10.82 -4.09
C LYS A 52 0.62 -12.01 -3.14
N LEU A 53 1.81 -12.62 -3.06
CA LEU A 53 2.05 -13.74 -2.14
C LEU A 53 2.06 -13.31 -0.68
N GLY A 54 2.45 -12.06 -0.42
CA GLY A 54 2.43 -11.46 0.91
C GLY A 54 1.11 -11.76 1.59
N TYR A 55 -0.02 -11.43 0.97
CA TYR A 55 -1.34 -11.58 1.58
C TYR A 55 -1.85 -13.02 1.75
N LEU A 56 -1.32 -13.99 0.97
CA LEU A 56 -1.69 -15.40 1.13
C LEU A 56 -0.98 -16.06 2.32
N LEU A 57 0.09 -15.44 2.83
CA LEU A 57 0.99 -16.03 3.83
C LEU A 57 1.28 -15.11 5.02
N ASP A 58 1.04 -13.80 4.89
CA ASP A 58 1.48 -12.72 5.77
C ASP A 58 0.41 -11.61 5.79
N GLU A 59 -0.01 -11.19 6.98
CA GLU A 59 -1.01 -10.14 7.14
C GLU A 59 -0.38 -8.75 6.93
N PRO A 60 -1.12 -7.74 6.43
CA PRO A 60 -0.58 -6.39 6.29
C PRO A 60 -0.09 -5.84 7.61
N GLU A 61 1.07 -5.22 7.54
CA GLU A 61 1.59 -4.50 8.67
C GLU A 61 1.11 -3.05 8.63
N ARG A 62 1.07 -2.41 9.80
CA ARG A 62 0.78 -0.99 9.86
C ARG A 62 1.83 -0.23 9.04
N PHE A 63 1.36 0.75 8.29
CA PHE A 63 2.12 1.55 7.33
C PHE A 63 2.51 0.86 6.03
N ASP A 64 2.19 -0.42 5.82
CA ASP A 64 2.30 -0.99 4.49
C ASP A 64 1.48 -0.18 3.48
N ILE A 65 2.04 -0.01 2.28
CA ILE A 65 1.28 0.51 1.14
C ILE A 65 0.63 -0.67 0.44
N ILE A 66 -0.68 -0.64 0.33
CA ILE A 66 -1.46 -1.69 -0.32
C ILE A 66 -2.11 -1.20 -1.60
N VAL A 67 -2.31 -2.13 -2.52
CA VAL A 67 -3.20 -1.97 -3.67
C VAL A 67 -4.46 -2.78 -3.40
N PHE A 68 -5.63 -2.18 -3.56
CA PHE A 68 -6.91 -2.84 -3.35
C PHE A 68 -7.94 -2.42 -4.39
N HIS A 69 -8.88 -3.30 -4.69
CA HIS A 69 -10.01 -3.02 -5.54
C HIS A 69 -10.99 -2.08 -4.82
N ALA A 70 -11.34 -0.98 -5.46
CA ALA A 70 -12.30 0.00 -4.95
C ALA A 70 -13.58 0.00 -5.80
N GLU A 71 -14.56 0.78 -5.36
CA GLU A 71 -15.78 1.02 -6.14
C GLU A 71 -15.45 1.51 -7.55
N GLU A 72 -16.32 1.17 -8.52
CA GLU A 72 -16.16 1.46 -9.96
C GLU A 72 -15.09 0.63 -10.70
N GLY A 73 -14.58 -0.45 -10.10
CA GLY A 73 -13.64 -1.36 -10.76
C GLY A 73 -12.25 -0.75 -10.99
N LYS A 74 -11.85 0.19 -10.13
CA LYS A 74 -10.53 0.83 -10.14
C LYS A 74 -9.72 0.34 -8.94
N ASP A 75 -8.41 0.21 -9.13
CA ASP A 75 -7.49 -0.14 -8.07
C ASP A 75 -7.00 1.13 -7.37
N TYR A 76 -7.08 1.16 -6.05
CA TYR A 76 -6.59 2.27 -5.23
C TYR A 76 -5.31 1.85 -4.50
N ILE A 77 -4.38 2.81 -4.39
CA ILE A 77 -3.13 2.66 -3.64
C ILE A 77 -3.22 3.56 -2.40
N LYS A 78 -3.14 2.97 -1.21
CA LYS A 78 -3.21 3.69 0.07
C LYS A 78 -2.30 3.03 1.11
N ARG A 79 -2.02 3.75 2.18
CA ARG A 79 -1.27 3.28 3.33
C ARG A 79 -2.18 2.73 4.40
N VAL A 80 -1.83 1.58 4.96
CA VAL A 80 -2.52 0.98 6.11
C VAL A 80 -2.23 1.81 7.36
N ILE A 81 -3.28 2.33 8.00
CA ILE A 81 -3.18 3.13 9.23
C ILE A 81 -3.79 2.38 10.42
N GLY A 82 -4.87 1.63 10.21
CA GLY A 82 -5.50 0.80 11.24
C GLY A 82 -5.65 -0.65 10.80
N LEU A 83 -5.29 -1.54 11.71
CA LEU A 83 -5.38 -3.00 11.60
C LEU A 83 -6.60 -3.51 12.39
N PRO A 84 -7.04 -4.76 12.17
CA PRO A 84 -8.03 -5.45 12.98
C PRO A 84 -7.93 -5.16 14.48
N GLY A 85 -9.04 -4.71 15.07
CA GLY A 85 -9.15 -4.41 16.51
C GLY A 85 -8.67 -3.02 16.92
N ASP A 86 -8.06 -2.23 16.03
CA ASP A 86 -7.56 -0.92 16.39
C ASP A 86 -8.66 0.11 16.62
N LYS A 87 -8.47 0.93 17.65
CA LYS A 87 -9.12 2.23 17.80
C LYS A 87 -8.24 3.29 17.15
N ILE A 88 -8.75 4.00 16.15
CA ILE A 88 -8.04 5.06 15.44
C ILE A 88 -8.64 6.42 15.82
N SER A 89 -7.77 7.37 16.12
CA SER A 89 -8.16 8.77 16.22
C SER A 89 -7.03 9.69 15.79
N TYR A 90 -7.38 10.87 15.27
CA TYR A 90 -6.46 11.98 15.07
C TYR A 90 -6.83 13.12 16.00
N LYS A 91 -5.82 13.72 16.64
CA LYS A 91 -5.98 14.95 17.45
C LYS A 91 -4.84 15.89 17.12
N ASN A 92 -5.15 17.06 16.56
CA ASN A 92 -4.17 18.05 16.12
C ASN A 92 -3.09 17.47 15.19
N ASP A 93 -3.51 16.72 14.16
CA ASP A 93 -2.63 16.09 13.15
C ASP A 93 -1.64 15.04 13.72
N ILE A 94 -1.94 14.51 14.91
CA ILE A 94 -1.24 13.39 15.52
C ILE A 94 -2.15 12.17 15.47
N LEU A 95 -1.64 11.07 14.92
CA LEU A 95 -2.30 9.77 14.92
C LEU A 95 -2.22 9.14 16.31
N TYR A 96 -3.33 8.59 16.78
CA TYR A 96 -3.40 7.76 17.98
C TYR A 96 -3.99 6.40 17.60
N VAL A 97 -3.28 5.35 17.97
CA VAL A 97 -3.71 3.95 17.81
C VAL A 97 -3.88 3.36 19.20
N ASN A 98 -5.08 2.90 19.52
CA ASN A 98 -5.41 2.35 20.85
C ASN A 98 -5.05 3.33 22.00
N GLY A 99 -5.18 4.64 21.73
CA GLY A 99 -4.88 5.71 22.68
C GLY A 99 -3.39 6.09 22.77
N MET A 100 -2.49 5.37 22.11
CA MET A 100 -1.05 5.69 22.08
C MET A 100 -0.74 6.56 20.86
N PRO A 101 -0.04 7.70 21.02
CA PRO A 101 0.39 8.50 19.89
C PRO A 101 1.39 7.72 19.05
N LEU A 102 1.27 7.82 17.73
CA LEU A 102 2.15 7.15 16.79
C LEU A 102 2.67 8.16 15.78
N GLU A 103 3.99 8.17 15.57
CA GLU A 103 4.63 9.04 14.61
C GLU A 103 4.46 8.54 13.18
N GLU A 104 4.28 9.48 12.26
CA GLU A 104 4.09 9.21 10.84
C GLU A 104 5.28 9.79 10.06
N GLU A 105 6.44 9.11 10.14
CA GLU A 105 7.70 9.61 9.59
C GLU A 105 7.60 9.95 8.10
N PHE A 106 6.83 9.18 7.33
CA PHE A 106 6.56 9.38 5.90
C PHE A 106 5.81 10.69 5.58
N LEU A 107 5.27 11.40 6.59
CA LEU A 107 4.68 12.73 6.43
C LEU A 107 5.58 13.88 6.87
N THR A 108 6.78 13.61 7.40
CA THR A 108 7.63 14.64 8.02
C THR A 108 7.94 15.78 7.04
N GLU A 109 8.39 15.46 5.82
CA GLU A 109 8.68 16.45 4.78
C GLU A 109 7.41 17.21 4.40
N PHE A 110 6.29 16.50 4.28
CA PHE A 110 5.03 17.11 3.86
C PHE A 110 4.41 18.04 4.91
N LYS A 111 4.64 17.75 6.20
CA LYS A 111 4.29 18.65 7.32
C LYS A 111 5.24 19.86 7.37
N ALA A 112 6.51 19.69 7.01
CA ALA A 112 7.49 20.78 7.00
C ALA A 112 7.18 21.86 5.94
N ASP A 113 6.58 21.48 4.82
CA ASP A 113 6.15 22.42 3.77
C ASP A 113 4.94 23.28 4.17
N ALA A 114 4.15 22.83 5.16
CA ALA A 114 2.94 23.52 5.62
C ALA A 114 2.81 23.50 7.16
N PRO A 115 3.76 24.10 7.90
CA PRO A 115 3.89 23.91 9.35
C PRO A 115 2.72 24.45 10.18
N PHE A 116 1.88 25.31 9.58
CA PHE A 116 0.73 25.94 10.25
C PHE A 116 -0.62 25.37 9.82
N LEU A 117 -0.64 24.35 8.96
CA LEU A 117 -1.86 23.79 8.42
C LEU A 117 -1.88 22.26 8.64
N PRO A 118 -2.72 21.73 9.54
CA PRO A 118 -2.77 20.29 9.78
C PRO A 118 -3.09 19.54 8.48
N LEU A 119 -2.37 18.47 8.22
CA LEU A 119 -2.63 17.58 7.09
C LEU A 119 -3.90 16.77 7.32
N THR A 120 -4.12 16.35 8.57
CA THR A 120 -5.23 15.52 9.02
C THR A 120 -6.01 16.26 10.10
N GLY A 121 -7.30 16.52 9.84
CA GLY A 121 -8.21 17.06 10.85
C GLY A 121 -8.43 16.08 12.00
N SER A 122 -8.87 16.58 13.15
CA SER A 122 -9.18 15.73 14.31
C SER A 122 -10.46 14.92 14.06
N PHE A 123 -10.41 13.62 14.36
CA PHE A 123 -11.57 12.71 14.29
C PHE A 123 -11.32 11.46 15.15
N GLU A 124 -12.38 10.76 15.55
CA GLU A 124 -12.31 9.38 16.03
C GLU A 124 -12.96 8.45 15.00
N LEU A 125 -12.52 7.18 14.92
CA LEU A 125 -13.04 6.22 13.94
C LEU A 125 -14.57 6.11 13.99
N GLY A 126 -15.14 6.16 15.20
CA GLY A 126 -16.58 6.14 15.43
C GLY A 126 -17.32 7.33 14.80
N ASP A 127 -16.72 8.51 14.79
CA ASP A 127 -17.32 9.71 14.20
C ASP A 127 -17.41 9.62 12.67
N VAL A 128 -16.45 8.91 12.06
CA VAL A 128 -16.31 8.82 10.60
C VAL A 128 -17.07 7.62 10.05
N LEU A 129 -17.00 6.47 10.72
CA LEU A 129 -17.47 5.19 10.19
C LEU A 129 -18.48 4.49 11.09
N SER A 130 -18.94 5.13 12.18
CA SER A 130 -19.84 4.52 13.17
C SER A 130 -19.33 3.19 13.74
N ALA A 131 -18.00 3.01 13.78
CA ALA A 131 -17.32 1.83 14.28
C ALA A 131 -16.31 2.21 15.37
N ASP A 132 -16.38 1.55 16.53
CA ASP A 132 -15.47 1.80 17.65
C ASP A 132 -14.04 1.31 17.38
N THR A 133 -13.92 0.23 16.62
CA THR A 133 -12.66 -0.42 16.23
C THR A 133 -12.73 -0.86 14.78
N VAL A 134 -11.57 -1.03 14.14
CA VAL A 134 -11.49 -1.70 12.84
C VAL A 134 -11.95 -3.17 12.99
N PRO A 135 -12.93 -3.67 12.20
CA PRO A 135 -13.35 -5.07 12.22
C PRO A 135 -12.22 -6.05 11.86
N SER A 136 -12.39 -7.32 12.22
CA SER A 136 -11.35 -8.35 12.08
C SER A 136 -10.94 -8.66 10.64
N ASP A 137 -11.82 -8.36 9.70
CA ASP A 137 -11.72 -8.63 8.27
C ASP A 137 -11.52 -7.35 7.44
N HIS A 138 -11.16 -6.24 8.08
CA HIS A 138 -11.05 -4.93 7.46
C HIS A 138 -9.76 -4.18 7.85
N LEU A 139 -9.42 -3.20 7.03
CA LEU A 139 -8.33 -2.25 7.24
C LEU A 139 -8.85 -0.81 7.20
N PHE A 140 -8.23 0.07 7.96
CA PHE A 140 -8.40 1.52 7.82
C PHE A 140 -7.18 2.08 7.08
N VAL A 141 -7.40 2.70 5.91
CA VAL A 141 -6.31 3.17 5.04
C VAL A 141 -6.41 4.67 4.77
N LEU A 142 -5.26 5.35 4.67
CA LEU A 142 -5.17 6.76 4.29
C LEU A 142 -4.22 6.96 3.12
N GLY A 143 -4.43 8.01 2.35
CA GLY A 143 -3.42 8.50 1.43
C GLY A 143 -2.43 9.42 2.15
N ASP A 144 -1.17 9.38 1.74
CA ASP A 144 -0.13 10.25 2.31
C ASP A 144 -0.40 11.72 1.95
N ASN A 145 -1.01 11.98 0.79
CA ASN A 145 -1.52 13.30 0.45
C ASN A 145 -2.88 13.55 1.12
N ARG A 146 -2.86 13.69 2.46
CA ARG A 146 -4.06 13.68 3.33
C ARG A 146 -5.18 14.61 2.90
N ARG A 147 -4.86 15.77 2.33
CA ARG A 147 -5.85 16.79 1.93
C ARG A 147 -6.46 16.52 0.55
N TYR A 148 -5.83 15.66 -0.26
CA TYR A 148 -6.25 15.34 -1.63
C TYR A 148 -6.46 13.83 -1.85
N SER A 149 -6.71 13.10 -0.76
CA SER A 149 -6.90 11.65 -0.79
C SER A 149 -8.35 11.27 -0.51
N LYS A 150 -8.97 10.55 -1.47
CA LYS A 150 -10.19 9.78 -1.25
C LYS A 150 -9.78 8.41 -0.66
N ASP A 151 -9.94 8.27 0.65
CA ASP A 151 -9.50 7.12 1.45
C ASP A 151 -10.54 6.75 2.52
N SER A 152 -10.19 5.94 3.53
CA SER A 152 -11.18 5.40 4.47
C SER A 152 -12.01 6.45 5.21
N ARG A 153 -11.58 7.72 5.23
CA ARG A 153 -12.41 8.83 5.74
C ARG A 153 -13.66 9.12 4.90
N HIS A 154 -13.68 8.63 3.67
CA HIS A 154 -14.73 8.90 2.68
C HIS A 154 -15.30 7.61 2.07
N ILE A 155 -14.48 6.59 1.84
CA ILE A 155 -14.88 5.33 1.20
C ILE A 155 -15.15 4.19 2.19
N GLY A 156 -14.90 4.41 3.48
CA GLY A 156 -15.07 3.36 4.48
C GLY A 156 -13.86 2.45 4.64
N LEU A 157 -14.06 1.38 5.39
CA LEU A 157 -13.02 0.40 5.65
C LEU A 157 -12.81 -0.50 4.43
N VAL A 158 -11.59 -1.00 4.26
CA VAL A 158 -11.22 -1.87 3.14
C VAL A 158 -11.26 -3.32 3.61
N PRO A 159 -12.12 -4.18 3.04
CA PRO A 159 -12.11 -5.61 3.34
C PRO A 159 -10.78 -6.24 2.92
N TYR A 160 -10.30 -7.22 3.69
CA TYR A 160 -9.08 -7.98 3.35
C TYR A 160 -9.18 -8.65 1.97
N GLU A 161 -10.38 -9.07 1.57
CA GLU A 161 -10.63 -9.73 0.28
C GLU A 161 -10.45 -8.82 -0.94
N GLU A 162 -10.60 -7.50 -0.76
CA GLU A 162 -10.40 -6.53 -1.84
C GLU A 162 -8.91 -6.19 -2.02
N VAL A 163 -8.03 -6.61 -1.10
CA VAL A 163 -6.61 -6.30 -1.18
C VAL A 163 -5.90 -7.19 -2.19
N VAL A 164 -5.27 -6.55 -3.19
CA VAL A 164 -4.49 -7.21 -4.24
C VAL A 164 -3.10 -7.60 -3.74
N GLY A 165 -2.49 -6.78 -2.89
CA GLY A 165 -1.18 -7.04 -2.29
C GLY A 165 -0.47 -5.79 -1.78
N THR A 166 0.74 -5.99 -1.25
CA THR A 166 1.57 -4.92 -0.67
C THR A 166 2.64 -4.45 -1.65
N ALA A 167 2.94 -3.16 -1.65
CA ALA A 167 3.90 -2.53 -2.55
C ALA A 167 5.04 -1.90 -1.74
N LYS A 168 6.26 -2.45 -1.85
CA LYS A 168 7.43 -2.00 -1.08
C LYS A 168 8.54 -1.36 -1.93
N ILE A 169 8.41 -1.40 -3.26
CA ILE A 169 9.44 -0.93 -4.19
C ILE A 169 8.80 -0.07 -5.27
N VAL A 170 9.28 1.17 -5.42
CA VAL A 170 9.12 1.97 -6.65
C VAL A 170 10.35 1.69 -7.49
N PHE A 171 10.19 1.14 -8.70
CA PHE A 171 11.32 0.74 -9.56
C PHE A 171 11.50 1.62 -10.81
N TRP A 172 10.50 2.44 -11.14
CA TRP A 172 10.55 3.36 -12.27
C TRP A 172 9.74 4.62 -11.97
N PRO A 173 10.17 5.82 -12.40
CA PRO A 173 11.42 6.12 -13.13
C PRO A 173 12.66 5.83 -12.27
N VAL A 174 13.81 5.55 -12.91
CA VAL A 174 15.02 5.06 -12.20
C VAL A 174 15.53 6.09 -11.19
N GLU A 175 15.34 7.38 -11.48
CA GLU A 175 15.69 8.50 -10.61
C GLU A 175 14.91 8.49 -9.28
N ARG A 176 13.78 7.76 -9.23
CA ARG A 176 12.93 7.60 -8.06
C ARG A 176 12.92 6.18 -7.51
N LEU A 177 13.87 5.34 -7.93
CA LEU A 177 14.05 3.99 -7.39
C LEU A 177 14.25 4.05 -5.87
N LYS A 178 13.29 3.51 -5.11
CA LYS A 178 13.36 3.50 -3.65
C LYS A 178 12.53 2.36 -3.04
N LEU A 179 12.91 2.02 -1.81
CA LEU A 179 12.04 1.28 -0.91
C LEU A 179 11.04 2.24 -0.26
N VAL A 180 9.82 1.79 -0.10
CA VAL A 180 8.76 2.51 0.60
C VAL A 180 8.29 1.69 1.78
N ASN A 181 8.30 2.30 2.96
CA ASN A 181 7.71 1.82 4.21
C ASN A 181 6.83 2.91 4.80
#